data_AF-A0A6G2Q4P9-F1
#
_entry.id   AF-A0A6G2Q4P9-F1
#
_cell.length_a   1.000
_cell.length_b   1.000
_cell.length_c   1.000
_cell.angle_alpha   90.00
_cell.angle_beta   90.00
_cell.angle_gamma   90.00
#
_symmetry.space_group_name_H-M   'P 1'
#
loop_
_entity.id
_entity.type
_entity.pdbx_description
1 polymer ?
#
loop_
_entity_poly.entity_id
_entity_poly.type
_entity_poly.pdbx_seq_one_letter_code
_entity_poly.pdbx_strand_id
1 'polypeptide(L)'
;MAGARESLLDAAGAALARRPWSAVRMVEVAAAAGVSRQTLYNEFGGKDGLARALVRRAADGYLAGVERALAGGGGDWERLTAVAEWTAAAAQQDALVRALLTGCWSERLPAPPRGPAPV
;
A
#
# COMPACT_ATOMS: atom_id res chain seq x y z
N MET A 1 -3.26 4.04 -20.17
CA MET A 1 -4.14 3.03 -19.50
C MET A 1 -3.30 2.35 -18.43
N ALA A 2 -3.76 2.33 -17.18
CA ALA A 2 -3.08 1.59 -16.13
C ALA A 2 -3.04 0.09 -16.50
N GLY A 3 -1.92 -0.58 -16.26
CA GLY A 3 -1.81 -2.03 -16.52
C GLY A 3 -2.77 -2.82 -15.63
N ALA A 4 -3.13 -4.04 -16.05
CA ALA A 4 -4.06 -4.91 -15.31
C ALA A 4 -3.69 -5.06 -13.82
N ARG A 5 -2.38 -5.16 -13.53
CA ARG A 5 -1.83 -5.22 -12.16
C ARG A 5 -2.16 -3.98 -11.34
N GLU A 6 -2.07 -2.79 -11.92
CA GLU A 6 -2.33 -1.54 -11.21
C GLU A 6 -3.83 -1.34 -10.97
N SER A 7 -4.67 -1.60 -11.97
CA SER A 7 -6.13 -1.60 -11.80
C SER A 7 -6.59 -2.55 -10.69
N LEU A 8 -5.95 -3.72 -10.57
CA LEU A 8 -6.21 -4.67 -9.48
C LEU A 8 -5.79 -4.12 -8.11
N LEU A 9 -4.65 -3.44 -8.01
CA LEU A 9 -4.20 -2.83 -6.76
C LEU A 9 -5.08 -1.63 -6.37
N ASP A 10 -5.56 -0.84 -7.34
CA ASP A 10 -6.53 0.23 -7.10
C ASP A 10 -7.85 -0.32 -6.56
N ALA A 11 -8.40 -1.35 -7.22
CA ALA A 11 -9.63 -2.00 -6.78
C ALA A 11 -9.50 -2.61 -5.37
N ALA A 12 -8.35 -3.23 -5.09
CA ALA A 12 -8.07 -3.83 -3.79
C ALA A 12 -7.91 -2.78 -2.68
N GLY A 13 -7.21 -1.67 -2.95
CA GLY A 13 -7.08 -0.53 -2.04
C GLY A 13 -8.43 0.12 -1.74
N ALA A 14 -9.26 0.34 -2.76
CA ALA A 14 -10.61 0.85 -2.61
C ALA A 14 -11.51 -0.10 -1.80
N ALA A 15 -11.34 -1.42 -1.95
CA ALA A 15 -12.04 -2.39 -1.13
C ALA A 15 -11.60 -2.35 0.33
N LEU A 16 -10.28 -2.22 0.60
CA LEU A 16 -9.72 -2.12 1.95
C LEU A 16 -10.21 -0.86 2.69
N ALA A 17 -10.39 0.25 1.98
CA ALA A 17 -10.96 1.48 2.56
C ALA A 17 -12.40 1.30 3.07
N ARG A 18 -13.17 0.37 2.48
CA ARG A 18 -14.59 0.16 2.82
C ARG A 18 -14.83 -0.92 3.87
N ARG A 19 -13.97 -1.93 3.96
CA ARG A 19 -14.20 -3.13 4.78
C ARG A 19 -12.88 -3.76 5.25
N PRO A 20 -12.88 -4.52 6.36
CA PRO A 20 -11.70 -5.24 6.79
C PRO A 20 -11.19 -6.19 5.69
N TRP A 21 -9.87 -6.37 5.64
CA TRP A 21 -9.20 -7.22 4.66
C TRP A 21 -9.75 -8.65 4.65
N SER A 22 -10.07 -9.21 5.82
CA SER A 22 -10.69 -10.54 5.95
C SER A 22 -11.97 -10.68 5.10
N ALA A 23 -12.77 -9.62 4.98
CA ALA A 23 -14.00 -9.59 4.19
C ALA A 23 -13.80 -9.27 2.69
N VAL A 24 -12.59 -8.88 2.25
CA VAL A 24 -12.30 -8.61 0.84
C VAL A 24 -12.25 -9.93 0.06
N ARG A 25 -13.05 -10.04 -1.01
CA ARG A 25 -13.11 -11.23 -1.87
C ARG A 25 -12.39 -10.99 -3.19
N MET A 26 -11.53 -11.94 -3.60
CA MET A 26 -10.76 -11.84 -4.86
C MET A 26 -11.64 -11.62 -6.09
N VAL A 27 -12.79 -12.30 -6.16
CA VAL A 27 -13.73 -12.15 -7.29
C VAL A 27 -14.27 -10.72 -7.44
N GLU A 28 -14.54 -10.04 -6.33
CA GLU A 28 -15.05 -8.66 -6.36
C GLU A 28 -13.95 -7.68 -6.74
N VAL A 29 -12.71 -7.93 -6.33
CA VAL A 29 -11.55 -7.13 -6.74
C VAL A 29 -11.33 -7.26 -8.25
N ALA A 30 -11.35 -8.48 -8.79
CA ALA A 30 -11.20 -8.71 -10.24
C ALA A 30 -12.32 -8.01 -11.03
N ALA A 31 -13.57 -8.16 -10.59
CA ALA A 31 -14.72 -7.52 -11.22
C ALA A 31 -14.61 -5.98 -11.20
N ALA A 32 -14.24 -5.40 -10.06
CA ALA A 32 -14.08 -3.95 -9.93
C ALA A 32 -12.91 -3.40 -10.77
N ALA A 33 -11.87 -4.20 -10.99
CA ALA A 33 -10.73 -3.86 -11.86
C ALA A 33 -10.99 -4.11 -13.36
N GLY A 34 -12.14 -4.68 -13.72
CA GLY A 34 -12.48 -5.01 -15.11
C GLY A 34 -11.65 -6.16 -15.70
N VAL A 35 -11.11 -7.05 -14.86
CA VAL A 35 -10.26 -8.18 -15.29
C VAL A 35 -10.85 -9.52 -14.86
N SER A 36 -10.42 -10.59 -15.53
CA SER A 36 -10.87 -11.94 -15.18
C SER A 36 -10.29 -12.40 -13.83
N ARG A 37 -11.00 -13.32 -13.15
CA ARG A 37 -10.46 -13.98 -11.94
C ARG A 37 -9.12 -14.65 -12.22
N GLN A 38 -9.00 -15.34 -13.36
CA GLN A 38 -7.78 -16.05 -13.75
C GLN A 38 -6.60 -15.07 -13.88
N THR A 39 -6.81 -13.91 -14.50
CA THR A 39 -5.79 -12.85 -14.59
C THR A 39 -5.32 -12.43 -13.21
N LEU A 40 -6.26 -12.15 -12.29
CA LEU A 40 -5.91 -11.78 -10.92
C LEU A 40 -5.09 -12.87 -10.21
N TYR A 41 -5.46 -14.14 -10.35
CA TYR A 41 -4.72 -15.25 -9.74
C TYR A 41 -3.36 -15.45 -10.40
N ASN A 42 -3.22 -15.22 -11.70
CA ASN A 42 -1.93 -15.27 -12.38
C ASN A 42 -1.00 -14.15 -11.92
N GLU A 43 -1.52 -12.94 -11.71
CA GLU A 43 -0.74 -11.78 -11.27
C GLU A 43 -0.28 -11.88 -9.81
N PHE A 44 -1.13 -12.42 -8.92
CA PHE A 44 -0.91 -12.33 -7.48
C PHE A 44 -0.86 -13.69 -6.76
N GLY A 45 -1.17 -14.80 -7.42
CA GLY A 45 -1.23 -16.13 -6.82
C GLY A 45 -2.37 -16.36 -5.81
N GLY A 46 -3.00 -15.30 -5.29
CA GLY A 46 -4.09 -15.37 -4.33
C GLY A 46 -4.16 -14.14 -3.42
N LYS A 47 -5.02 -14.22 -2.40
CA LYS A 47 -5.29 -13.09 -1.49
C LYS A 47 -4.04 -12.62 -0.76
N ASP A 48 -3.18 -13.52 -0.33
CA ASP A 48 -1.95 -13.15 0.38
C ASP A 48 -0.92 -12.48 -0.53
N GLY A 49 -0.83 -12.87 -1.80
CA GLY A 49 0.05 -12.20 -2.75
C GLY A 49 -0.47 -10.82 -3.13
N LEU A 50 -1.79 -10.65 -3.24
CA LEU A 50 -2.41 -9.34 -3.44
C LEU A 50 -2.19 -8.43 -2.22
N ALA A 51 -2.34 -8.97 -1.01
CA ALA A 51 -2.03 -8.29 0.24
C ALA A 51 -0.58 -7.79 0.28
N ARG A 52 0.39 -8.67 -0.01
CA ARG A 52 1.81 -8.30 -0.09
C ARG A 52 2.06 -7.22 -1.14
N ALA A 53 1.42 -7.32 -2.30
CA ALA A 53 1.57 -6.34 -3.36
C ALA A 53 0.97 -4.97 -2.98
N LEU A 54 -0.15 -4.94 -2.25
CA LEU A 54 -0.72 -3.71 -1.70
C LEU A 54 0.23 -3.04 -0.69
N VAL A 55 0.74 -3.81 0.27
CA VAL A 55 1.69 -3.30 1.28
C VAL A 55 2.95 -2.78 0.61
N ARG A 56 3.48 -3.50 -0.38
CA ARG A 56 4.64 -3.06 -1.15
C ARG A 56 4.37 -1.78 -1.92
N ARG A 57 3.20 -1.64 -2.56
CA ARG A 57 2.81 -0.40 -3.26
C ARG A 57 2.76 0.79 -2.30
N ALA A 58 2.23 0.61 -1.09
CA ALA A 58 2.19 1.65 -0.08
C ALA A 58 3.61 2.08 0.35
N ALA A 59 4.51 1.10 0.56
CA ALA A 59 5.91 1.37 0.89
C ALA A 59 6.63 2.10 -0.26
N ASP A 60 6.50 1.62 -1.49
CA ASP A 60 7.10 2.21 -2.69
C ASP A 60 6.61 3.66 -2.88
N GLY A 61 5.30 3.91 -2.70
CA GLY A 61 4.71 5.25 -2.78
C GLY A 61 5.19 6.20 -1.69
N TYR A 62 5.35 5.70 -0.46
CA TYR A 62 5.93 6.47 0.64
C TYR A 62 7.38 6.87 0.35
N LEU A 63 8.23 5.92 -0.05
CA LEU A 63 9.64 6.16 -0.36
C LEU A 63 9.81 7.13 -1.53
N ALA A 64 9.02 6.98 -2.60
CA ALA A 64 9.03 7.92 -3.72
C ALA A 64 8.69 9.36 -3.28
N GLY A 65 7.80 9.53 -2.29
CA GLY A 65 7.51 10.85 -1.74
C GLY A 65 8.64 11.42 -0.87
N VAL A 66 9.33 10.58 -0.10
CA VAL A 66 10.54 10.97 0.64
C VAL A 66 11.64 11.42 -0.32
N GLU A 67 11.88 10.65 -1.39
CA GLU A 67 12.86 11.00 -2.44
C GLU A 67 12.53 12.35 -3.07
N ARG A 68 11.25 12.62 -3.40
CA ARG A 68 10.82 13.92 -3.92
C ARG A 68 11.04 15.06 -2.91
N ALA A 69 10.74 14.83 -1.63
CA ALA A 69 10.94 15.84 -0.58
C ALA A 69 12.43 16.19 -0.42
N LEU A 70 13.31 15.19 -0.48
CA LEU A 70 14.76 15.36 -0.43
C LEU A 70 15.35 16.01 -1.69
N ALA A 71 14.77 15.73 -2.86
CA ALA A 71 15.16 16.33 -4.12
C ALA A 71 14.72 17.80 -4.27
N GLY A 72 13.94 18.32 -3.31
CA GLY A 72 13.54 19.72 -3.26
C GLY A 72 14.71 20.70 -3.20
N GLY A 73 14.49 21.90 -3.73
CA GLY A 73 15.41 23.03 -3.55
C GLY A 73 15.39 23.55 -2.12
N GLY A 74 16.48 24.17 -1.68
CA GLY A 74 16.63 24.70 -0.31
C GLY A 74 17.83 24.10 0.41
N GLY A 75 18.02 24.52 1.67
CA GLY A 75 19.02 23.94 2.56
C GLY A 75 18.56 22.64 3.19
N ASP A 76 19.43 22.05 4.02
CA ASP A 76 19.17 20.76 4.65
C ASP A 76 17.97 20.79 5.60
N TRP A 77 17.75 21.92 6.30
CA TRP A 77 16.62 22.10 7.21
C TRP A 77 15.27 22.13 6.48
N GLU A 78 15.20 22.79 5.33
CA GLU A 78 14.00 22.81 4.51
C GLU A 78 13.67 21.41 3.99
N ARG A 79 14.68 20.65 3.57
CA ARG A 79 14.50 19.26 3.11
C ARG A 79 14.03 18.34 4.24
N LEU A 80 14.63 18.44 5.42
CA LEU A 80 14.20 17.66 6.60
C LEU A 80 12.75 17.98 6.99
N THR A 81 12.39 19.26 6.94
CA THR A 81 11.02 19.71 7.20
C THR A 81 10.04 19.13 6.18
N ALA A 82 10.37 19.18 4.88
CA ALA A 82 9.54 18.60 3.83
C ALA A 82 9.35 17.09 3.98
N VAL A 83 10.40 16.35 4.38
CA VAL A 83 10.29 14.90 4.67
C VAL A 83 9.38 14.65 5.88
N ALA A 84 9.50 15.45 6.94
CA ALA A 84 8.64 15.32 8.11
C ALA A 84 7.18 15.59 7.78
N GLU A 85 6.90 16.65 7.01
CA GLU A 85 5.56 17.00 6.53
C GLU A 85 4.98 15.91 5.63
N TRP A 86 5.77 15.40 4.68
CA TRP A 86 5.37 14.28 3.83
C TRP A 86 5.04 13.04 4.65
N THR A 87 5.89 12.68 5.61
CA THR A 87 5.71 11.50 6.45
C THR A 87 4.41 11.59 7.25
N ALA A 88 4.15 12.75 7.86
CA ALA A 88 2.93 13.01 8.60
C ALA A 88 1.68 12.95 7.69
N ALA A 89 1.73 13.57 6.51
CA ALA A 89 0.63 13.55 5.56
C ALA A 89 0.35 12.12 5.04
N ALA A 90 1.38 11.38 4.66
CA ALA A 90 1.24 10.02 4.14
C ALA A 90 0.66 9.05 5.19
N ALA A 91 1.11 9.15 6.44
CA ALA A 91 0.58 8.35 7.54
C ALA A 91 -0.89 8.67 7.86
N GLN A 92 -1.34 9.91 7.64
CA GLN A 92 -2.74 10.29 7.86
C GLN A 92 -3.66 9.85 6.72
N GLN A 93 -3.14 9.77 5.49
CA GLN A 93 -3.92 9.45 4.30
C GLN A 93 -4.04 7.95 4.03
N ASP A 94 -3.02 7.16 4.39
CA ASP A 94 -2.99 5.73 4.11
C ASP A 94 -2.73 4.90 5.37
N ALA A 95 -3.72 4.08 5.74
CA ALA A 95 -3.65 3.20 6.89
C ALA A 95 -2.53 2.13 6.75
N LEU A 96 -2.18 1.72 5.53
CA LEU A 96 -1.04 0.82 5.28
C LEU A 96 0.28 1.54 5.55
N VAL A 97 0.45 2.78 5.09
CA VAL A 97 1.65 3.59 5.38
C VAL A 97 1.78 3.81 6.88
N ARG A 98 0.68 4.17 7.55
CA ARG A 98 0.68 4.31 9.02
C ARG A 98 1.11 3.04 9.73
N ALA A 99 0.57 1.89 9.32
CA ALA A 99 0.91 0.60 9.93
C ALA A 99 2.37 0.20 9.64
N LEU A 100 2.90 0.49 8.45
CA LEU A 100 4.30 0.28 8.11
C LEU A 100 5.25 1.10 8.98
N LEU A 101 4.95 2.39 9.18
CA LEU A 101 5.81 3.30 9.95
C LEU A 101 5.77 3.03 11.46
N THR A 102 4.62 2.62 11.99
CA THR A 102 4.41 2.45 13.43
C THR A 102 4.50 1.01 13.92
N GLY A 103 4.43 0.04 13.00
CA GLY A 103 4.27 -1.39 13.34
C GLY A 103 2.85 -1.76 13.81
N CYS A 104 1.92 -0.80 13.90
CA CYS A 104 0.56 -1.01 14.41
C CYS A 104 -0.38 -1.57 13.33
N TRP A 105 -0.33 -2.89 13.12
CA TRP A 105 -1.24 -3.60 12.21
C TRP A 105 -2.55 -3.96 12.92
N SER A 106 -3.65 -3.30 12.53
CA SER A 106 -4.99 -3.67 13.00
C SER A 106 -5.54 -4.92 12.28
N GLU A 107 -6.51 -5.61 12.90
CA GLU A 107 -7.22 -6.75 12.28
C GLU A 107 -7.92 -6.43 10.95
N ARG A 108 -8.11 -5.14 10.66
CA ARG A 108 -8.70 -4.67 9.40
C ARG A 108 -7.70 -4.70 8.24
N LEU A 109 -6.41 -4.72 8.50
CA LEU A 109 -5.37 -4.57 7.49
C LEU A 109 -4.79 -5.93 7.05
N PRO A 110 -4.29 -6.02 5.81
CA PRO A 110 -3.45 -7.14 5.39
C PRO A 110 -2.08 -7.06 6.08
N ALA A 111 -1.98 -7.60 7.30
CA ALA A 111 -0.71 -7.65 8.01
C ALA A 111 0.32 -8.48 7.22
N PRO A 112 1.54 -7.97 6.98
CA PRO A 112 2.61 -8.78 6.44
C PRO A 112 2.89 -9.94 7.40
N PRO A 113 3.38 -11.08 6.92
CA PRO A 113 3.87 -12.13 7.79
C PRO A 113 4.90 -11.49 8.73
N ARG A 114 4.72 -11.63 10.05
CA ARG A 114 5.73 -11.19 11.00
C ARG A 114 7.00 -11.97 10.67
N GLY A 115 8.02 -11.27 10.15
CA GLY A 115 9.35 -11.85 10.09
C GLY A 115 9.84 -12.17 11.50
N PRO A 116 10.88 -13.01 11.65
CA PRO A 116 11.54 -13.14 12.95
C PRO A 116 11.91 -11.74 13.44
N ALA A 117 11.68 -11.47 14.73
CA ALA A 117 12.13 -10.22 15.34
C ALA A 117 13.64 -10.05 15.06
N PRO A 118 14.11 -8.84 14.72
CA PRO A 118 15.54 -8.61 14.62
C PRO A 118 16.19 -9.02 15.96
N VAL A 119 17.20 -9.88 15.87
CA VAL A 119 17.99 -10.37 17.00
C VAL A 119 18.82 -9.27 17.63
#